data_AF-A0A151T7S7-F1
#
_entry.id   AF-A0A151T7S7-F1
#
_cell.length_a   1.000
_cell.length_b   1.000
_cell.length_c   1.000
_cell.angle_alpha   90.00
_cell.angle_beta   90.00
_cell.angle_gamma   90.00
#
_symmetry.space_group_name_H-M   'P 1'
#
loop_
_entity.id
_entity.type
_entity.pdbx_description
1 polymer ?
#
loop_
_entity_poly.entity_id
_entity_poly.type
_entity_poly.pdbx_seq_one_letter_code
_entity_poly.pdbx_strand_id
1 'polypeptide(L)'
;SMQHIIERRNRHSAIQGLDNPSIEQQLGSVSYDMLRKEVEDKTHELSRLNGKELQGLTIQELQKLEELLLRRWATISKIKDEKIMQEINSLKTKEAELMKENQLKSKQSFVLEQRQSHEPYTCSSSDFPPDHGSSADTSLKLGLVYFIL
;
A
#
# COMPACT_ATOMS: atom_id res chain seq x y z
N SER A 1 31.06 76.47 -7.86
CA SER A 1 32.33 75.82 -7.44
C SER A 1 32.07 74.38 -7.06
N MET A 2 32.99 73.45 -7.37
CA MET A 2 32.89 72.01 -7.06
C MET A 2 32.46 71.73 -5.62
N GLN A 3 32.87 72.56 -4.67
CA GLN A 3 32.47 72.47 -3.27
C GLN A 3 30.96 72.50 -3.06
N HIS A 4 30.20 73.31 -3.79
CA HIS A 4 28.74 73.39 -3.66
C HIS A 4 28.03 72.14 -4.19
N ILE A 5 28.66 71.43 -5.13
CA ILE A 5 28.13 70.18 -5.69
C ILE A 5 28.37 69.04 -4.70
N ILE A 6 29.57 68.99 -4.10
CA ILE A 6 29.92 68.04 -3.04
C ILE A 6 29.03 68.27 -1.81
N GLU A 7 28.79 69.51 -1.44
CA GLU A 7 27.97 69.86 -0.28
C GLU A 7 26.48 69.53 -0.51
N ARG A 8 25.94 69.76 -1.71
CA ARG A 8 24.60 69.26 -2.09
C ARG A 8 24.54 67.74 -2.02
N ARG A 9 25.54 67.04 -2.58
CA ARG A 9 25.58 65.57 -2.55
C ARG A 9 25.68 65.03 -1.14
N ASN A 10 26.45 65.65 -0.25
CA ASN A 10 26.54 65.24 1.16
C ASN A 10 25.24 65.49 1.93
N ARG A 11 24.51 66.57 1.66
CA ARG A 11 23.17 66.79 2.24
C ARG A 11 22.17 65.74 1.74
N HIS A 12 22.18 65.43 0.44
CA HIS A 12 21.34 64.39 -0.12
C HIS A 12 21.77 62.98 0.32
N SER A 13 23.06 62.72 0.52
CA SER A 13 23.60 61.45 1.01
C SER A 13 23.39 61.26 2.51
N ALA A 14 23.31 62.32 3.30
CA ALA A 14 22.89 62.25 4.71
C ALA A 14 21.38 61.93 4.83
N ILE A 15 20.59 62.32 3.82
CA ILE A 15 19.17 61.97 3.70
C ILE A 15 18.99 60.58 3.05
N GLN A 16 19.91 60.17 2.16
CA GLN A 16 19.87 58.92 1.39
C GLN A 16 20.71 57.79 2.03
N GLY A 17 21.46 58.07 3.11
CA GLY A 17 22.01 57.06 4.02
C GLY A 17 20.92 56.35 4.83
N LEU A 18 19.67 56.81 4.70
CA LEU A 18 18.49 55.97 4.78
C LEU A 18 18.37 55.19 3.46
N ASP A 19 19.29 54.25 3.21
CA ASP A 19 18.95 53.05 2.44
C ASP A 19 17.84 52.42 3.24
N ASN A 20 16.58 52.78 2.93
CA ASN A 20 15.45 52.78 3.85
C ASN A 20 15.17 51.33 4.30
N PRO A 21 15.81 50.83 5.37
CA PRO A 21 15.73 49.42 5.71
C PRO A 21 14.31 49.15 6.20
N SER A 22 13.64 50.19 6.72
CA SER A 22 12.29 50.14 7.23
C SER A 22 11.26 49.80 6.17
N ILE A 23 11.39 50.22 4.90
CA ILE A 23 10.37 49.90 3.89
C ILE A 23 10.49 48.45 3.45
N GLU A 24 11.71 47.97 3.21
CA GLU A 24 11.96 46.59 2.83
C GLU A 24 11.72 45.62 4.00
N GLN A 25 12.09 46.01 5.23
CA GLN A 25 11.77 45.28 6.46
C GLN A 25 10.27 45.34 6.80
N GLN A 26 9.57 46.45 6.57
CA GLN A 26 8.11 46.53 6.75
C GLN A 26 7.39 45.69 5.70
N LEU A 27 7.82 45.71 4.44
CA LEU A 27 7.25 44.88 3.39
C LEU A 27 7.49 43.40 3.67
N GLY A 28 8.70 43.04 4.12
CA GLY A 28 9.03 41.70 4.62
C GLY A 28 8.19 41.29 5.82
N SER A 29 7.95 42.21 6.76
CA SER A 29 7.07 41.99 7.92
C SER A 29 5.62 41.76 7.49
N VAL A 30 5.07 42.61 6.62
CA VAL A 30 3.70 42.47 6.10
C VAL A 30 3.54 41.16 5.32
N SER A 31 4.55 40.78 4.53
CA SER A 31 4.57 39.50 3.82
C SER A 31 4.62 38.32 4.79
N TYR A 32 5.38 38.43 5.87
CA TYR A 32 5.47 37.41 6.91
C TYR A 32 4.18 37.30 7.71
N ASP A 33 3.57 38.41 8.11
CA ASP A 33 2.30 38.46 8.84
C ASP A 33 1.16 37.85 8.00
N MET A 34 1.16 38.10 6.69
CA MET A 34 0.22 37.49 5.75
C MET A 34 0.39 35.98 5.65
N LEU A 35 1.63 35.51 5.50
CA LEU A 35 1.93 34.07 5.45
C LEU A 35 1.57 33.39 6.77
N ARG A 36 1.89 34.03 7.90
CA ARG A 36 1.55 33.54 9.23
C ARG A 36 0.04 33.39 9.39
N LYS A 37 -0.73 34.40 8.97
CA LYS A 37 -2.19 34.34 8.99
C LYS A 37 -2.71 33.20 8.13
N GLU A 38 -2.16 32.99 6.93
CA GLU A 38 -2.56 31.85 6.07
C GLU A 38 -2.29 30.50 6.75
N VAL A 39 -1.14 30.35 7.42
CA VAL A 39 -0.83 29.14 8.20
C VAL A 39 -1.83 28.95 9.34
N GLU A 40 -2.16 30.01 10.07
CA GLU A 40 -3.15 29.97 11.15
C GLU A 40 -4.54 29.58 10.59
N ASP A 41 -4.99 30.21 9.51
CA ASP A 41 -6.25 29.92 8.83
C ASP A 41 -6.32 28.47 8.34
N LYS A 42 -5.23 27.96 7.73
CA LYS A 42 -5.12 26.56 7.28
C LYS A 42 -5.10 25.57 8.44
N THR A 43 -4.47 25.94 9.54
CA THR A 43 -4.46 25.12 10.76
C THR A 43 -5.88 24.98 11.31
N HIS A 44 -6.63 26.08 11.38
CA HIS A 44 -8.04 26.06 11.77
C HIS A 44 -8.90 25.26 10.79
N GLU A 45 -8.69 25.40 9.47
CA GLU A 45 -9.40 24.61 8.47
C GLU A 45 -9.18 23.10 8.68
N LEU A 46 -7.94 22.68 8.91
CA LEU A 46 -7.58 21.28 9.20
C LEU A 46 -8.18 20.79 10.53
N SER A 47 -8.16 21.61 11.58
CA SER A 47 -8.83 21.30 12.85
C SER A 47 -10.32 21.01 12.64
N ARG A 48 -11.02 21.85 11.86
CA ARG A 48 -12.45 21.69 11.54
C ARG A 48 -12.75 20.44 10.73
N LEU A 49 -11.93 20.15 9.70
CA LEU A 49 -12.06 18.92 8.93
C LEU A 49 -11.84 17.65 9.79
N ASN A 50 -11.08 17.77 10.88
CA ASN A 50 -10.88 16.71 11.87
C ASN A 50 -11.95 16.70 12.99
N GLY A 51 -13.02 17.49 12.86
CA GLY A 51 -14.11 17.54 13.83
C GLY A 51 -13.80 18.33 15.10
N LYS A 52 -12.76 19.17 15.10
CA LYS A 52 -12.40 20.08 16.21
C LYS A 52 -12.82 21.51 15.86
N GLU A 53 -12.87 22.40 16.85
CA GLU A 53 -13.15 23.85 16.62
C GLU A 53 -14.46 24.10 15.84
N LEU A 54 -15.48 23.27 16.08
CA LEU A 54 -16.78 23.38 15.43
C LEU A 54 -17.69 24.39 16.14
N GLN A 55 -17.38 24.71 17.41
CA GLN A 55 -18.10 25.70 18.19
C GLN A 55 -17.97 27.07 17.52
N GLY A 56 -19.11 27.70 17.19
CA GLY A 56 -19.15 28.99 16.52
C GLY A 56 -19.39 28.92 15.01
N LEU A 57 -19.38 27.74 14.41
CA LEU A 57 -19.84 27.56 13.03
C LEU A 57 -21.36 27.58 12.95
N THR A 58 -21.87 28.16 11.86
CA THR A 58 -23.27 28.09 11.51
C THR A 58 -23.64 26.69 11.00
N ILE A 59 -24.94 26.36 11.03
CA ILE A 59 -25.46 25.10 10.46
C ILE A 59 -25.05 24.96 8.99
N GLN A 60 -25.10 26.05 8.21
CA GLN A 60 -24.73 26.02 6.80
C GLN A 60 -23.24 25.73 6.59
N GLU A 61 -22.36 26.24 7.45
CA GLU A 61 -20.92 25.95 7.37
C GLU A 61 -20.61 24.50 7.77
N LEU A 62 -21.29 23.97 8.79
CA LEU A 62 -21.20 22.56 9.17
C LEU A 62 -21.66 21.66 8.02
N GLN A 63 -22.78 21.96 7.39
CA GLN A 63 -23.27 21.21 6.23
C GLN A 63 -22.28 21.22 5.06
N LYS A 64 -21.63 22.37 4.78
CA LYS A 64 -20.57 22.44 3.75
C LYS A 64 -19.37 21.55 4.10
N LEU A 65 -18.97 21.49 5.37
CA LEU A 65 -17.90 20.59 5.83
C LEU A 65 -18.30 19.13 5.64
N GLU A 66 -19.52 18.75 6.03
CA GLU A 66 -20.07 17.41 5.86
C GLU A 66 -20.10 16.99 4.38
N GLU A 67 -20.65 17.84 3.49
CA GLU A 67 -20.70 17.57 2.06
C GLU A 67 -19.30 17.36 1.46
N LEU A 68 -18.33 18.19 1.85
CA LEU A 68 -16.95 18.09 1.40
C LEU A 68 -16.31 16.76 1.86
N LEU A 69 -16.50 16.41 3.14
CA LEU A 69 -15.97 15.18 3.72
C LEU A 69 -16.60 13.94 3.08
N LEU A 70 -17.93 13.92 2.93
CA LEU A 70 -18.65 12.82 2.29
C LEU A 70 -18.19 12.63 0.83
N ARG A 71 -18.07 13.71 0.06
CA ARG A 71 -17.58 13.65 -1.33
C ARG A 71 -16.18 13.08 -1.41
N ARG A 72 -15.25 13.59 -0.59
CA ARG A 72 -13.86 13.12 -0.55
C ARG A 72 -13.78 11.66 -0.10
N TRP A 73 -14.54 11.30 0.93
CA TRP A 73 -14.64 9.93 1.42
C TRP A 73 -15.11 8.97 0.32
N ALA A 74 -16.16 9.31 -0.41
CA ALA A 74 -16.68 8.50 -1.51
C ALA A 74 -15.61 8.25 -2.58
N THR A 75 -14.84 9.28 -2.96
CA THR A 75 -13.71 9.14 -3.89
C THR A 75 -12.61 8.22 -3.35
N ILE A 76 -12.22 8.41 -2.08
CA ILE A 76 -11.18 7.58 -1.43
C ILE A 76 -11.63 6.12 -1.35
N SER A 77 -12.89 5.87 -0.95
CA SER A 77 -13.46 4.53 -0.86
C SER A 77 -13.42 3.83 -2.23
N LYS A 78 -13.87 4.52 -3.28
CA LYS A 78 -13.84 3.98 -4.65
C LYS A 78 -12.43 3.57 -5.07
N ILE A 79 -11.43 4.44 -4.86
CA ILE A 79 -10.03 4.14 -5.22
C ILE A 79 -9.50 2.94 -4.41
N LYS A 80 -9.86 2.84 -3.14
CA LYS A 80 -9.47 1.72 -2.29
C LYS A 80 -10.10 0.41 -2.79
N ASP A 81 -11.38 0.43 -3.16
CA ASP A 81 -12.08 -0.73 -3.70
C ASP A 81 -11.47 -1.19 -5.02
N GLU A 82 -11.13 -0.26 -5.92
CA GLU A 82 -10.43 -0.54 -7.17
C GLU A 82 -9.07 -1.22 -6.92
N LYS A 83 -8.27 -0.71 -5.97
CA LYS A 83 -6.97 -1.31 -5.60
C LYS A 83 -7.12 -2.71 -5.04
N ILE A 84 -8.08 -2.92 -4.14
CA ILE A 84 -8.36 -4.25 -3.56
C ILE A 84 -8.79 -5.22 -4.67
N MET A 85 -9.65 -4.80 -5.58
CA MET A 85 -10.10 -5.63 -6.70
C MET A 85 -8.95 -6.01 -7.63
N GLN A 86 -8.03 -5.08 -7.91
CA GLN A 86 -6.82 -5.37 -8.70
C GLN A 86 -5.95 -6.45 -8.03
N GLU A 87 -5.74 -6.35 -6.71
CA GLU A 87 -4.98 -7.34 -5.96
C GLU A 87 -5.66 -8.72 -5.95
N ILE A 88 -6.98 -8.77 -5.72
CA ILE A 88 -7.77 -10.01 -5.81
C ILE A 88 -7.62 -10.65 -7.19
N ASN A 89 -7.72 -9.87 -8.27
CA ASN A 89 -7.61 -10.40 -9.62
C ASN A 89 -6.20 -10.95 -9.90
N SER A 90 -5.15 -10.23 -9.45
CA SER A 90 -3.78 -10.71 -9.57
C SER A 90 -3.57 -12.05 -8.85
N LEU A 91 -4.10 -12.18 -7.63
CA LEU A 91 -4.03 -13.42 -6.85
C LEU A 91 -4.79 -14.56 -7.51
N LYS A 92 -6.00 -14.32 -8.03
CA LYS A 92 -6.78 -15.33 -8.77
C LYS A 92 -6.07 -15.83 -10.02
N THR A 93 -5.41 -14.94 -10.77
CA THR A 93 -4.60 -15.34 -11.92
C THR A 93 -3.45 -16.25 -11.48
N LYS A 94 -2.74 -15.86 -10.42
CA LYS A 94 -1.63 -16.66 -9.87
C LYS A 94 -2.10 -18.02 -9.36
N GLU A 95 -3.24 -18.08 -8.69
CA GLU A 95 -3.87 -19.33 -8.25
C GLU A 95 -4.15 -20.26 -9.43
N ALA A 96 -4.73 -19.74 -10.51
CA ALA A 96 -5.04 -20.51 -11.71
C ALA A 96 -3.77 -21.03 -12.41
N GLU A 97 -2.70 -20.23 -12.47
CA GLU A 97 -1.40 -20.64 -13.02
C GLU A 97 -0.77 -21.77 -12.19
N LEU A 98 -0.73 -21.61 -10.87
CA LEU A 98 -0.18 -22.61 -9.95
C LEU A 98 -0.98 -23.91 -9.98
N MET A 99 -2.31 -23.83 -10.07
CA MET A 99 -3.17 -25.02 -10.18
C MET A 99 -2.89 -25.81 -11.47
N LYS A 100 -2.67 -25.11 -12.59
CA LYS A 100 -2.26 -25.74 -13.86
C LYS A 100 -0.87 -26.38 -13.75
N GLU A 101 0.10 -25.67 -13.20
CA GLU A 101 1.46 -26.19 -13.03
C GLU A 101 1.48 -27.43 -12.12
N ASN A 102 0.76 -27.39 -11.00
CA ASN A 102 0.64 -28.51 -10.07
C ASN A 102 -0.02 -29.73 -10.75
N GLN A 103 -1.08 -29.52 -11.52
CA GLN A 103 -1.70 -30.61 -12.29
C GLN A 103 -0.75 -31.23 -13.31
N LEU A 104 0.06 -30.43 -14.01
CA LEU A 104 1.06 -30.94 -14.96
C LEU A 104 2.14 -31.75 -14.26
N LYS A 105 2.65 -31.26 -13.12
CA LYS A 105 3.66 -31.98 -12.32
C LYS A 105 3.13 -33.31 -11.79
N SER A 106 1.89 -33.35 -11.29
CA SER A 106 1.24 -34.59 -10.84
C SER A 106 1.06 -35.61 -11.97
N LYS A 107 0.72 -35.17 -13.19
CA LYS A 107 0.66 -36.06 -14.36
C LYS A 107 2.04 -36.61 -14.74
N GLN A 108 3.09 -35.78 -14.69
CA GLN A 108 4.45 -36.22 -14.99
C GLN A 108 4.99 -37.21 -13.95
N SER A 109 4.72 -37.00 -12.67
CA SER A 109 5.13 -37.94 -11.61
C SER A 109 4.47 -39.31 -11.79
N PHE A 110 3.17 -39.35 -12.13
CA PHE A 110 2.47 -40.62 -12.42
C PHE A 110 3.08 -41.37 -13.60
N VAL A 111 3.47 -40.68 -14.68
CA VAL A 111 4.12 -41.29 -15.84
C VAL A 111 5.51 -41.84 -15.51
N LEU A 112 6.28 -41.16 -14.65
CA LEU A 112 7.60 -41.62 -14.21
C LEU A 112 7.50 -42.87 -13.32
N GLU A 113 6.52 -42.91 -12.41
CA GLU A 113 6.27 -44.06 -11.52
C GLU A 113 5.87 -45.30 -12.32
N GLN A 114 5.02 -45.14 -13.33
CA GLN A 114 4.60 -46.24 -14.20
C GLN A 114 5.77 -46.79 -15.04
N ARG A 115 6.72 -45.94 -15.46
CA ARG A 115 7.92 -46.39 -16.19
C ARG A 115 8.89 -47.21 -15.31
N GLN A 116 8.97 -46.90 -14.01
CA GLN A 116 9.80 -47.67 -13.07
C GLN A 116 9.17 -49.01 -12.66
N SER A 117 7.85 -49.18 -12.82
CA SER A 117 7.17 -50.46 -12.62
C SER A 117 7.31 -51.46 -13.80
N HIS A 118 7.93 -51.05 -14.90
CA HIS A 118 8.17 -51.89 -16.08
C HIS A 118 9.67 -52.19 -16.29
N GLU A 119 10.41 -52.54 -15.23
CA GLU A 119 11.59 -53.40 -15.42
C GLU A 119 11.12 -54.85 -15.36
N PRO A 120 11.25 -55.64 -16.44
CA PRO A 120 10.96 -57.05 -16.37
C PRO A 120 12.07 -57.72 -15.55
N TYR A 121 11.79 -57.95 -14.26
CA TYR A 121 12.53 -58.92 -13.46
C TYR A 121 12.59 -60.22 -14.26
N THR A 122 13.76 -60.51 -14.82
CA THR A 122 14.01 -61.79 -15.49
C THR A 122 14.08 -62.82 -14.37
N CYS A 123 12.92 -63.38 -14.02
CA CYS A 123 12.82 -64.38 -12.98
C CYS A 123 13.36 -65.69 -13.56
N SER A 124 14.67 -65.92 -13.40
CA SER A 124 15.30 -67.23 -13.58
C SER A 124 14.71 -68.18 -12.54
N SER A 125 13.59 -68.80 -12.90
CA SER A 125 13.00 -69.91 -12.16
C SER A 125 13.87 -71.15 -12.33
N SER A 126 14.39 -71.66 -11.23
CA SER A 126 14.26 -73.04 -10.73
C SER A 126 15.54 -73.46 -10.04
N ASP A 127 15.44 -73.64 -8.72
CA ASP A 127 15.86 -74.85 -8.02
C ASP A 127 15.67 -74.60 -6.52
N PHE A 128 14.72 -75.29 -5.88
CA PHE A 128 14.79 -75.93 -4.54
C PHE A 128 13.39 -76.41 -4.08
N PRO A 129 13.30 -77.55 -3.36
CA PRO A 129 12.12 -78.42 -3.30
C PRO A 129 11.12 -78.04 -2.18
N PRO A 130 9.92 -78.66 -2.14
CA PRO A 130 8.82 -78.23 -1.27
C PRO A 130 8.98 -78.84 0.12
N ASP A 131 8.75 -78.05 1.15
CA ASP A 131 8.41 -78.57 2.47
C ASP A 131 7.19 -77.83 3.04
N HIS A 132 6.31 -78.64 3.61
CA HIS A 132 4.94 -78.34 3.95
C HIS A 132 4.86 -77.71 5.35
N GLY A 133 4.05 -76.66 5.54
CA GLY A 133 3.82 -76.20 6.91
C GLY A 133 3.08 -74.89 7.07
N SER A 134 1.77 -74.93 6.86
CA SER A 134 0.71 -74.32 7.68
C SER A 134 0.87 -72.89 8.24
N SER A 135 -0.21 -72.13 8.05
CA SER A 135 -0.63 -70.94 8.81
C SER A 135 -0.24 -69.60 8.20
N ALA A 136 -1.05 -69.20 7.21
CA ALA A 136 -1.26 -67.82 6.81
C ALA A 136 -1.59 -66.93 8.02
N ASP A 137 -0.84 -65.86 8.19
CA ASP A 137 -1.18 -64.79 9.13
C ASP A 137 -1.10 -63.44 8.40
N THR A 138 -2.10 -63.17 7.56
CA THR A 138 -2.32 -61.87 6.94
C THR A 138 -3.31 -61.07 7.78
N SER A 139 -2.83 -60.56 8.92
CA SER A 139 -3.61 -59.63 9.74
C SER A 139 -3.81 -58.30 9.00
N LEU A 140 -5.02 -58.07 8.48
CA LEU A 140 -5.48 -56.79 7.94
C LEU A 140 -6.11 -55.96 9.07
N LYS A 141 -5.46 -54.85 9.48
CA LYS A 141 -6.07 -53.82 10.32
C LYS A 141 -6.75 -52.77 9.44
N LEU A 142 -8.08 -52.84 9.32
CA LEU A 142 -8.90 -51.78 8.73
C LEU A 142 -9.19 -50.71 9.78
N GLY A 143 -8.54 -49.55 9.66
CA GLY A 143 -8.71 -48.39 10.53
C GLY A 143 -9.39 -47.22 9.81
N LEU A 144 -10.70 -47.10 10.01
CA LEU A 144 -11.56 -45.90 10.04
C LEU A 144 -11.60 -44.94 8.83
N VAL A 145 -12.75 -44.97 8.16
CA VAL A 145 -13.24 -43.90 7.27
C VAL A 145 -13.92 -42.83 8.13
N TYR A 146 -13.33 -41.63 8.23
CA TYR A 146 -14.06 -40.45 8.70
C TYR A 146 -14.74 -39.77 7.51
N PHE A 147 -16.05 -39.99 7.36
CA PHE A 147 -16.92 -39.04 6.66
C PHE A 147 -17.48 -38.08 7.72
N ILE A 148 -17.13 -36.81 7.61
CA ILE A 148 -17.82 -35.72 8.31
C ILE A 148 -18.73 -35.06 7.27
N LEU A 149 -20.02 -35.00 7.58
CA LEU A 149 -20.99 -34.10 6.95
C LEU A 149 -21.04 -32.81 7.78
#